data_AF-A0A1V4ECT9-F1
#
_entry.id   AF-A0A1V4ECT9-F1
#
_cell.length_a   1.000
_cell.length_b   1.000
_cell.length_c   1.000
_cell.angle_alpha   90.00
_cell.angle_beta   90.00
_cell.angle_gamma   90.00
#
_symmetry.space_group_name_H-M   'P 1'
#
loop_
_entity.id
_entity.type
_entity.pdbx_description
1 polymer ?
#
loop_
_entity_poly.entity_id
_entity_poly.type
_entity_poly.pdbx_seq_one_letter_code
_entity_poly.pdbx_strand_id
1 'polypeptide(L)'
;MTVAAALEAAIATARLRGCDPAEAGASANVARFGRILAVGGRTWWQVAEALAGDPPDFERAGELLKTRLTFENTGRNMYITAFEQHTRIAADAQVLGSGTVDDTLSLALAPLCPLLAEAQEAPRSAIHGVLSDAAELAELPGRIADLAARASRSRTSWGGQRLERRTTQLQDRRDELKAGRAERIAQAGRQVAAFVADLGITVALFENAFGVGCALPAPDTGTGPDGGAAASSASFLLRTEDPWPPGAQARLDLQLRVWRVASDRVVAMFAGDDLADDRLDRLAPLIRGFIDEYPDDTIDLFYEEVLNPFSLGYYARLALTDDGQLTETELDGPALTTLRETLGPSLDETGREGDDRLYGGP
;
A
#
# COMPACT_ATOMS: atom_id res chain seq x y z
N MET A 1 -6.38 11.15 24.17
CA MET A 1 -5.16 10.47 24.66
C MET A 1 -4.22 10.38 23.47
N THR A 2 -2.94 10.72 23.63
CA THR A 2 -1.97 10.60 22.51
C THR A 2 -1.59 9.15 22.26
N VAL A 3 -1.05 8.85 21.07
CA VAL A 3 -0.59 7.49 20.77
C VAL A 3 0.58 7.11 21.67
N ALA A 4 1.48 8.06 21.94
CA ALA A 4 2.59 7.87 22.86
C ALA A 4 2.13 7.47 24.27
N ALA A 5 1.11 8.13 24.82
CA ALA A 5 0.57 7.80 26.14
C ALA A 5 -0.07 6.41 26.17
N ALA A 6 -0.74 6.01 25.08
CA ALA A 6 -1.31 4.67 24.97
C ALA A 6 -0.21 3.59 24.91
N LEU A 7 0.89 3.85 24.19
CA LEU A 7 2.02 2.93 24.12
C LEU A 7 2.74 2.81 25.48
N GLU A 8 2.91 3.91 26.20
CA GLU A 8 3.46 3.89 27.56
C GLU A 8 2.61 3.04 28.51
N ALA A 9 1.29 3.16 28.44
CA ALA A 9 0.36 2.34 29.21
C ALA A 9 0.42 0.85 28.82
N ALA A 10 0.57 0.55 27.53
CA ALA A 10 0.75 -0.82 27.03
C ALA A 10 2.05 -1.44 27.58
N ILE A 11 3.16 -0.70 27.54
CA ILE A 11 4.46 -1.13 28.08
C ILE A 11 4.36 -1.36 29.59
N ALA A 12 3.72 -0.46 30.34
CA ALA A 12 3.51 -0.62 31.77
C ALA A 12 2.68 -1.87 32.10
N THR A 13 1.63 -2.13 31.30
CA THR A 13 0.78 -3.33 31.46
C THR A 13 1.56 -4.62 31.18
N ALA A 14 2.41 -4.64 30.16
CA ALA A 14 3.26 -5.79 29.85
C ALA A 14 4.24 -6.09 31.00
N ARG A 15 4.88 -5.05 31.57
CA ARG A 15 5.77 -5.18 32.74
C ARG A 15 5.05 -5.75 33.95
N LEU A 16 3.83 -5.30 34.24
CA LEU A 16 3.01 -5.84 35.34
C LEU A 16 2.67 -7.32 35.17
N ARG A 17 2.66 -7.83 33.92
CA ARG A 17 2.46 -9.24 33.60
C ARG A 17 3.76 -10.04 33.55
N GLY A 18 4.88 -9.46 34.00
CA GLY A 18 6.19 -10.13 34.06
C GLY A 18 6.91 -10.21 32.72
N CYS A 19 6.46 -9.45 31.71
CA CYS A 19 7.17 -9.36 30.42
C CYS A 19 8.22 -8.25 30.51
N ASP A 20 9.48 -8.54 30.16
CA ASP A 20 10.49 -7.49 29.93
C ASP A 20 10.42 -7.04 28.46
N PRO A 21 10.04 -5.77 28.18
CA PRO A 21 10.01 -5.23 26.82
C PRO A 21 11.35 -5.36 26.09
N ALA A 22 12.49 -5.28 26.79
CA ALA A 22 13.80 -5.38 26.16
C ALA A 22 14.10 -6.81 25.65
N GLU A 23 13.66 -7.82 26.39
CA GLU A 23 13.79 -9.23 25.97
C GLU A 23 12.81 -9.57 24.84
N ALA A 24 11.65 -8.90 24.82
CA ALA A 24 10.62 -9.11 23.80
C ALA A 24 10.92 -8.45 22.44
N GLY A 25 11.98 -7.64 22.33
CA GLY A 25 12.41 -7.02 21.08
C GLY A 25 12.68 -8.02 19.95
N ALA A 26 13.09 -9.24 20.30
CA ALA A 26 13.32 -10.33 19.33
C ALA A 26 12.03 -11.01 18.84
N SER A 27 10.87 -10.71 19.44
CA SER A 27 9.59 -11.30 19.02
C SER A 27 9.19 -10.79 17.64
N ALA A 28 8.74 -11.71 16.79
CA ALA A 28 8.27 -11.40 15.44
C ALA A 28 7.16 -10.32 15.43
N ASN A 29 6.35 -10.24 16.49
CA ASN A 29 5.25 -9.27 16.57
C ASN A 29 5.70 -7.87 16.95
N VAL A 30 6.68 -7.74 17.83
CA VAL A 30 7.32 -6.45 18.15
C VAL A 30 8.02 -5.90 16.92
N ALA A 31 8.79 -6.77 16.24
CA ALA A 31 9.46 -6.39 15.00
C ALA A 31 8.46 -5.96 13.91
N ARG A 32 7.29 -6.60 13.81
CA ARG A 32 6.23 -6.18 12.86
C ARG A 32 5.62 -4.84 13.24
N PHE A 33 5.30 -4.62 14.52
CA PHE A 33 4.78 -3.33 14.97
C PHE A 33 5.78 -2.19 14.74
N GLY A 34 7.08 -2.45 14.98
CA GLY A 34 8.15 -1.51 14.62
C GLY A 34 8.17 -1.16 13.12
N ARG A 35 7.91 -2.13 12.23
CA ARG A 35 7.78 -1.86 10.79
C ARG A 35 6.54 -1.04 10.44
N ILE A 36 5.41 -1.24 11.13
CA ILE A 36 4.22 -0.37 10.97
C ILE A 36 4.61 1.07 11.27
N LEU A 37 5.26 1.31 12.41
CA LEU A 37 5.74 2.62 12.82
C LEU A 37 6.75 3.21 11.83
N ALA A 38 7.69 2.41 11.33
CA ALA A 38 8.70 2.84 10.37
C ALA A 38 8.09 3.30 9.04
N VAL A 39 7.20 2.49 8.46
CA VAL A 39 6.57 2.79 7.16
C VAL A 39 5.61 3.97 7.27
N GLY A 40 4.70 3.94 8.26
CA GLY A 40 3.77 5.04 8.48
C GLY A 40 4.50 6.34 8.86
N GLY A 41 5.53 6.24 9.68
CA GLY A 41 6.43 7.35 10.03
C GLY A 41 7.08 7.99 8.82
N ARG A 42 7.72 7.18 7.96
CA ARG A 42 8.36 7.67 6.73
C ARG A 42 7.39 8.50 5.88
N THR A 43 6.20 7.97 5.60
CA THR A 43 5.20 8.66 4.79
C THR A 43 4.83 10.01 5.41
N TRP A 44 4.58 10.04 6.72
CA TRP A 44 4.19 11.27 7.41
C TRP A 44 5.34 12.29 7.58
N TRP A 45 6.59 11.85 7.68
CA TRP A 45 7.75 12.75 7.63
C TRP A 45 7.92 13.38 6.25
N GLN A 46 7.74 12.62 5.17
CA GLN A 46 7.78 13.15 3.81
C GLN A 46 6.63 14.13 3.54
N VAL A 47 5.44 13.87 4.10
CA VAL A 47 4.32 14.82 4.08
C VAL A 47 4.68 16.11 4.81
N ALA A 48 5.28 16.00 6.00
CA ALA A 48 5.73 17.19 6.75
C ALA A 48 6.79 17.99 5.98
N GLU A 49 7.73 17.31 5.33
CA GLU A 49 8.77 17.93 4.51
C GLU A 49 8.16 18.69 3.32
N ALA A 50 7.19 18.09 2.61
CA ALA A 50 6.49 18.75 1.51
C ALA A 50 5.76 20.03 1.97
N LEU A 51 5.22 20.05 3.19
CA LEU A 51 4.51 21.20 3.75
C LEU A 51 5.43 22.22 4.46
N ALA A 52 6.71 21.89 4.66
CA ALA A 52 7.68 22.81 5.28
C ALA A 52 8.24 23.86 4.29
N GLY A 53 8.04 23.66 2.97
CA GLY A 53 8.44 24.59 1.93
C GLY A 53 7.63 25.91 1.93
N ASP A 54 8.18 26.93 1.27
CA ASP A 54 7.48 28.20 1.00
C ASP A 54 7.49 28.48 -0.53
N PRO A 55 6.35 28.30 -1.23
CA PRO A 55 5.05 27.87 -0.71
C PRO A 55 4.99 26.37 -0.36
N PRO A 56 4.09 25.95 0.54
CA PRO A 56 3.90 24.54 0.88
C PRO A 56 3.32 23.72 -0.28
N ASP A 57 3.84 22.51 -0.49
CA ASP A 57 3.46 21.60 -1.58
C ASP A 57 2.38 20.60 -1.14
N PHE A 58 1.12 21.05 -1.20
CA PHE A 58 -0.03 20.20 -0.87
C PHE A 58 -0.31 19.11 -1.90
N GLU A 59 0.09 19.29 -3.16
CA GLU A 59 -0.11 18.29 -4.21
C GLU A 59 0.77 17.07 -3.94
N ARG A 60 2.07 17.30 -3.68
CA ARG A 60 2.98 16.23 -3.26
C ARG A 60 2.53 15.56 -1.97
N ALA A 61 2.09 16.33 -0.97
CA ALA A 61 1.53 15.78 0.26
C ALA A 61 0.32 14.88 0.00
N GLY A 62 -0.58 15.28 -0.91
CA GLY A 62 -1.73 14.49 -1.33
C GLY A 62 -1.35 13.20 -2.04
N GLU A 63 -0.38 13.25 -2.98
CA GLU A 63 0.11 12.06 -3.69
C GLU A 63 0.76 11.06 -2.73
N LEU A 64 1.56 11.53 -1.76
CA LEU A 64 2.14 10.68 -0.73
C LEU A 64 1.05 9.96 0.09
N LEU A 65 -0.03 10.65 0.45
CA LEU A 65 -1.14 10.04 1.18
C LEU A 65 -1.97 9.05 0.33
N LYS A 66 -2.02 9.24 -1.00
CA LYS A 66 -2.69 8.29 -1.91
C LYS A 66 -1.99 6.94 -2.00
N THR A 67 -0.70 6.86 -1.65
CA THR A 67 0.02 5.57 -1.56
C THR A 67 -0.62 4.65 -0.51
N ARG A 68 -1.34 5.20 0.48
CA ARG A 68 -1.96 4.48 1.61
C ARG A 68 -0.97 3.63 2.41
N LEU A 69 0.33 3.98 2.35
CA LEU A 69 1.38 3.43 3.22
C LEU A 69 1.41 4.11 4.60
N THR A 70 0.25 4.57 5.06
CA THR A 70 0.09 5.21 6.36
C THR A 70 -0.51 4.20 7.36
N PHE A 71 -1.17 4.66 8.41
CA PHE A 71 -1.77 3.79 9.43
C PHE A 71 -3.20 3.34 9.07
N GLU A 72 -3.61 3.45 7.80
CA GLU A 72 -4.97 3.10 7.38
C GLU A 72 -5.18 1.58 7.41
N ASN A 73 -6.33 1.14 7.92
CA ASN A 73 -6.75 -0.26 7.86
C ASN A 73 -7.38 -0.58 6.49
N THR A 74 -6.60 -0.44 5.43
CA THR A 74 -7.04 -0.65 4.04
C THR A 74 -6.47 -1.93 3.43
N GLY A 75 -5.74 -2.74 4.22
CA GLY A 75 -5.03 -3.93 3.74
C GLY A 75 -3.77 -3.64 2.93
N ARG A 76 -3.45 -2.37 2.63
CA ARG A 76 -2.26 -1.96 1.85
C ARG A 76 -0.99 -1.84 2.67
N ASN A 77 -1.10 -1.56 3.97
CA ASN A 77 0.02 -1.70 4.89
C ASN A 77 0.07 -3.15 5.40
N MET A 78 0.83 -4.02 4.72
CA MET A 78 0.97 -5.45 5.07
C MET A 78 1.31 -5.69 6.54
N TYR A 79 2.08 -4.79 7.14
CA TYR A 79 2.52 -4.96 8.52
C TYR A 79 1.34 -4.84 9.48
N ILE A 80 0.35 -3.99 9.17
CA ILE A 80 -0.90 -3.88 9.95
C ILE A 80 -1.70 -5.17 9.83
N THR A 81 -1.94 -5.69 8.62
CA THR A 81 -2.73 -6.91 8.41
C THR A 81 -2.07 -8.13 9.06
N ALA A 82 -0.76 -8.32 8.86
CA ALA A 82 -0.03 -9.42 9.47
C ALA A 82 -0.01 -9.33 11.01
N PHE A 83 0.14 -8.11 11.54
CA PHE A 83 0.06 -7.87 12.98
C PHE A 83 -1.33 -8.19 13.53
N GLU A 84 -2.41 -7.71 12.89
CA GLU A 84 -3.78 -8.01 13.30
C GLU A 84 -4.10 -9.50 13.28
N GLN A 85 -3.63 -10.24 12.26
CA GLN A 85 -3.80 -11.69 12.21
C GLN A 85 -3.11 -12.38 13.39
N HIS A 86 -1.86 -11.99 13.70
CA HIS A 86 -1.15 -12.52 14.85
C HIS A 86 -1.82 -12.13 16.18
N THR A 87 -2.37 -10.92 16.30
CA THR A 87 -3.17 -10.52 17.46
C THR A 87 -4.40 -11.42 17.64
N ARG A 88 -5.10 -11.79 16.57
CA ARG A 88 -6.24 -12.71 16.63
C ARG A 88 -5.81 -14.09 17.13
N ILE A 89 -4.73 -14.64 16.58
CA ILE A 89 -4.16 -15.92 17.03
C ILE A 89 -3.77 -15.87 18.51
N ALA A 90 -3.13 -14.78 18.95
CA ALA A 90 -2.76 -14.56 20.34
C ALA A 90 -3.99 -14.50 21.27
N ALA A 91 -5.07 -13.84 20.83
CA ALA A 91 -6.32 -13.77 21.58
C ALA A 91 -6.95 -15.16 21.75
N ASP A 92 -7.01 -15.95 20.66
CA ASP A 92 -7.56 -17.30 20.68
C ASP A 92 -6.72 -18.23 21.58
N ALA A 93 -5.39 -18.15 21.48
CA ALA A 93 -4.47 -18.90 22.36
C ALA A 93 -4.67 -18.55 23.84
N GLN A 94 -4.90 -17.28 24.17
CA GLN A 94 -5.16 -16.86 25.55
C GLN A 94 -6.49 -17.42 26.07
N VAL A 95 -7.55 -17.44 25.25
CA VAL A 95 -8.86 -18.02 25.61
C VAL A 95 -8.75 -19.53 25.85
N LEU A 96 -7.91 -20.22 25.08
CA LEU A 96 -7.65 -21.66 25.21
C LEU A 96 -6.70 -22.03 26.35
N GLY A 97 -6.14 -21.04 27.06
CA GLY A 97 -5.17 -21.26 28.14
C GLY A 97 -3.79 -21.70 27.66
N SER A 98 -3.49 -21.55 26.37
CA SER A 98 -2.21 -21.89 25.74
C SER A 98 -1.37 -20.65 25.37
N GLY A 99 -1.76 -19.46 25.87
CA GLY A 99 -1.10 -18.20 25.57
C GLY A 99 0.34 -18.13 26.09
N THR A 100 1.19 -17.49 25.30
CA THR A 100 2.61 -17.24 25.58
C THR A 100 2.85 -15.82 26.09
N VAL A 101 4.09 -15.56 26.51
CA VAL A 101 4.56 -14.20 26.86
C VAL A 101 4.48 -13.28 25.64
N ASP A 102 4.83 -13.78 24.45
CA ASP A 102 4.73 -13.06 23.19
C ASP A 102 3.27 -12.68 22.84
N ASP A 103 2.32 -13.56 23.13
CA ASP A 103 0.89 -13.29 22.94
C ASP A 103 0.42 -12.14 23.84
N THR A 104 0.88 -12.14 25.09
CA THR A 104 0.53 -11.09 26.06
C THR A 104 0.95 -9.70 25.59
N LEU A 105 2.14 -9.59 25.00
CA LEU A 105 2.65 -8.34 24.46
C LEU A 105 1.94 -7.93 23.17
N SER A 106 1.68 -8.90 22.29
CA SER A 106 0.94 -8.68 21.04
C SER A 106 -0.44 -8.10 21.31
N LEU A 107 -1.13 -8.62 22.34
CA LEU A 107 -2.42 -8.12 22.80
C LEU A 107 -2.33 -6.74 23.48
N ALA A 108 -1.21 -6.42 24.13
CA ALA A 108 -0.98 -5.11 24.72
C ALA A 108 -0.75 -4.02 23.66
N LEU A 109 -0.06 -4.36 22.55
CA LEU A 109 0.19 -3.44 21.43
C LEU A 109 -1.02 -3.31 20.49
N ALA A 110 -1.91 -4.31 20.44
CA ALA A 110 -3.07 -4.35 19.56
C ALA A 110 -3.91 -3.06 19.49
N PRO A 111 -4.22 -2.38 20.61
CA PRO A 111 -5.03 -1.16 20.59
C PRO A 111 -4.35 0.03 19.89
N LEU A 112 -3.02 -0.01 19.67
CA LEU A 112 -2.28 1.10 19.11
C LEU A 112 -2.49 1.27 17.61
N CYS A 113 -2.73 0.19 16.86
CA CYS A 113 -3.02 0.26 15.42
C CYS A 113 -4.27 1.10 15.12
N PRO A 114 -5.46 0.82 15.71
CA PRO A 114 -6.63 1.66 15.47
C PRO A 114 -6.46 3.09 16.02
N LEU A 115 -5.70 3.29 17.09
CA LEU A 115 -5.40 4.64 17.60
C LEU A 115 -4.51 5.45 16.64
N LEU A 116 -3.50 4.83 16.02
CA LEU A 116 -2.69 5.45 14.97
C LEU A 116 -3.54 5.81 13.75
N ALA A 117 -4.45 4.91 13.36
CA ALA A 117 -5.38 5.14 12.26
C ALA A 117 -6.32 6.33 12.55
N GLU A 118 -6.87 6.42 13.77
CA GLU A 118 -7.73 7.51 14.19
C GLU A 118 -6.96 8.85 14.27
N ALA A 119 -5.76 8.83 14.86
CA ALA A 119 -4.95 10.03 15.09
C ALA A 119 -4.54 10.74 13.79
N GLN A 120 -4.37 9.99 12.69
CA GLN A 120 -4.01 10.55 11.39
C GLN A 120 -5.20 11.12 10.58
N GLU A 121 -6.45 10.84 10.95
CA GLU A 121 -7.61 11.24 10.14
C GLU A 121 -7.77 12.76 10.04
N ALA A 122 -7.54 13.47 11.15
CA ALA A 122 -7.61 14.93 11.17
C ALA A 122 -6.60 15.60 10.22
N PRO A 123 -5.27 15.33 10.30
CA PRO A 123 -4.31 15.93 9.38
C PRO A 123 -4.53 15.48 7.93
N ARG A 124 -4.94 14.22 7.69
CA ARG A 124 -5.26 13.72 6.34
C ARG A 124 -6.44 14.46 5.72
N SER A 125 -7.52 14.61 6.48
CA SER A 125 -8.72 15.34 6.06
C SER A 125 -8.41 16.81 5.75
N ALA A 126 -7.54 17.45 6.53
CA ALA A 126 -7.15 18.83 6.26
C ALA A 126 -6.33 19.01 4.98
N ILE A 127 -5.41 18.08 4.66
CA ILE A 127 -4.71 18.09 3.37
C ILE A 127 -5.70 17.94 2.22
N HIS A 128 -6.62 16.97 2.32
CA HIS A 128 -7.66 16.80 1.30
C HIS A 128 -8.58 18.01 1.17
N GLY A 129 -8.93 18.68 2.27
CA GLY A 129 -9.69 19.92 2.26
C GLY A 129 -8.99 21.03 1.48
N VAL A 130 -7.69 21.23 1.72
CA VAL A 130 -6.90 22.24 0.99
C VAL A 130 -6.81 21.92 -0.51
N LEU A 131 -6.62 20.65 -0.87
CA LEU A 131 -6.58 20.21 -2.27
C LEU A 131 -7.94 20.36 -2.96
N SER A 132 -9.03 20.00 -2.28
CA SER A 132 -10.38 20.17 -2.79
C SER A 132 -10.70 21.64 -3.03
N ASP A 133 -10.33 22.52 -2.09
CA ASP A 133 -10.48 23.96 -2.25
C ASP A 133 -9.69 24.51 -3.44
N ALA A 134 -8.45 24.03 -3.63
CA ALA A 134 -7.61 24.44 -4.75
C ALA A 134 -8.20 24.02 -6.10
N ALA A 135 -8.68 22.78 -6.20
CA ALA A 135 -9.37 22.27 -7.37
C ALA A 135 -10.67 23.04 -7.65
N GLU A 136 -11.49 23.30 -6.63
CA GLU A 136 -12.73 24.08 -6.78
C GLU A 136 -12.41 25.51 -7.27
N LEU A 137 -11.41 26.16 -6.68
CA LEU A 137 -10.96 27.50 -7.10
C LEU A 137 -10.46 27.54 -8.55
N ALA A 138 -9.84 26.47 -9.04
CA ALA A 138 -9.37 26.36 -10.43
C ALA A 138 -10.54 26.23 -11.43
N GLU A 139 -11.60 25.51 -11.07
CA GLU A 139 -12.77 25.29 -11.93
C GLU A 139 -13.77 26.45 -11.95
N LEU A 140 -13.91 27.17 -10.82
CA LEU A 140 -14.92 28.22 -10.65
C LEU A 140 -14.90 29.31 -11.75
N PRO A 141 -13.75 29.85 -12.19
CA PRO A 141 -13.70 30.84 -13.27
C PRO A 141 -14.36 30.38 -14.57
N GLY A 142 -14.11 29.14 -15.00
CA GLY A 142 -14.71 28.57 -16.22
C GLY A 142 -16.22 28.41 -16.08
N ARG A 143 -16.68 27.88 -14.94
CA ARG A 143 -18.12 27.70 -14.65
C ARG A 143 -18.86 29.04 -14.59
N ILE A 144 -18.24 30.07 -14.01
CA ILE A 144 -18.78 31.44 -13.96
C ILE A 144 -18.91 32.01 -15.38
N ALA A 145 -17.87 31.87 -16.21
CA ALA A 145 -17.87 32.37 -17.59
C ALA A 145 -18.95 31.69 -18.44
N ASP A 146 -19.11 30.36 -18.32
CA ASP A 146 -20.12 29.59 -19.03
C ASP A 146 -21.55 30.00 -18.64
N LEU A 147 -21.82 30.19 -17.36
CA LEU A 147 -23.14 30.63 -16.89
C LEU A 147 -23.44 32.05 -17.35
N ALA A 148 -22.46 32.96 -17.31
CA ALA A 148 -22.60 34.32 -17.83
C ALA A 148 -22.90 34.34 -19.34
N ALA A 149 -22.20 33.51 -20.13
CA ALA A 149 -22.42 33.37 -21.56
C ALA A 149 -23.77 32.71 -21.91
N ARG A 150 -24.34 31.91 -21.01
CA ARG A 150 -25.69 31.35 -21.16
C ARG A 150 -26.76 32.36 -20.76
N ALA A 151 -26.51 33.18 -19.74
CA ALA A 151 -27.42 34.22 -19.30
C ALA A 151 -27.64 35.26 -20.41
N SER A 152 -26.57 35.71 -21.08
CA SER A 152 -26.62 36.65 -22.20
C SER A 152 -27.38 36.12 -23.43
N ARG A 153 -27.53 34.80 -23.56
CA ARG A 153 -28.26 34.12 -24.64
C ARG A 153 -29.67 33.64 -24.23
N SER A 154 -30.09 33.91 -22.99
CA SER A 154 -31.40 33.48 -22.51
C SER A 154 -32.51 34.22 -23.24
N ARG A 155 -33.49 33.47 -23.76
CA ARG A 155 -34.68 34.02 -24.43
C ARG A 155 -35.81 34.37 -23.48
N THR A 156 -35.70 33.98 -22.20
CA THR A 156 -36.70 34.26 -21.17
C THR A 156 -36.07 35.03 -20.02
N SER A 157 -36.82 36.00 -19.49
CA SER A 157 -36.41 36.78 -18.32
C SER A 157 -36.19 35.90 -17.10
N TRP A 158 -37.06 34.91 -16.89
CA TRP A 158 -36.94 33.93 -15.80
C TRP A 158 -35.67 33.05 -15.91
N GLY A 159 -35.34 32.59 -17.13
CA GLY A 159 -34.13 31.81 -17.38
C GLY A 159 -32.86 32.64 -17.17
N GLY A 160 -32.88 33.91 -17.57
CA GLY A 160 -31.77 34.85 -17.36
C GLY A 160 -31.52 35.10 -15.88
N GLN A 161 -32.55 35.47 -15.12
CA GLN A 161 -32.45 35.75 -13.67
C GLN A 161 -31.96 34.54 -12.87
N ARG A 162 -32.35 33.31 -13.24
CA ARG A 162 -31.87 32.09 -12.59
C ARG A 162 -30.36 31.88 -12.81
N LEU A 163 -29.88 32.12 -14.03
CA LEU A 163 -28.47 31.97 -14.38
C LEU A 163 -27.61 33.07 -13.74
N GLU A 164 -28.10 34.30 -13.70
CA GLU A 164 -27.46 35.42 -12.98
C GLU A 164 -27.30 35.10 -11.49
N ARG A 165 -28.38 34.67 -10.83
CA ARG A 165 -28.33 34.25 -9.41
C ARG A 165 -27.30 33.15 -9.17
N ARG A 166 -27.24 32.15 -10.06
CA ARG A 166 -26.26 31.06 -9.94
C ARG A 166 -24.83 31.55 -10.16
N THR A 167 -24.64 32.53 -11.04
CA THR A 167 -23.33 33.16 -11.28
C THR A 167 -22.87 33.90 -10.03
N THR A 168 -23.73 34.70 -9.39
CA THR A 168 -23.44 35.36 -8.11
C THR A 168 -23.09 34.37 -7.02
N GLN A 169 -23.85 33.27 -6.88
CA GLN A 169 -23.53 32.21 -5.91
C GLN A 169 -22.12 31.61 -6.12
N LEU A 170 -21.70 31.40 -7.37
CA LEU A 170 -20.35 30.88 -7.64
C LEU A 170 -19.26 31.95 -7.40
N GLN A 171 -19.56 33.23 -7.61
CA GLN A 171 -18.66 34.33 -7.28
C GLN A 171 -18.49 34.44 -5.76
N ASP A 172 -19.58 34.44 -5.00
CA ASP A 172 -19.57 34.45 -3.54
C ASP A 172 -18.76 33.25 -2.99
N ARG A 173 -18.97 32.06 -3.54
CA ARG A 173 -18.22 30.84 -3.18
C ARG A 173 -16.72 30.98 -3.48
N ARG A 174 -16.36 31.52 -4.64
CA ARG A 174 -14.95 31.78 -4.99
C ARG A 174 -14.30 32.74 -4.01
N ASP A 175 -15.01 33.79 -3.62
CA ASP A 175 -14.49 34.84 -2.76
C ASP A 175 -14.39 34.35 -1.30
N GLU A 176 -15.35 33.54 -0.83
CA GLU A 176 -15.29 32.79 0.44
C GLU A 176 -14.06 31.87 0.49
N LEU A 177 -13.86 31.06 -0.55
CA LEU A 177 -12.72 30.14 -0.63
C LEU A 177 -11.39 30.89 -0.60
N LYS A 178 -11.28 32.02 -1.31
CA LYS A 178 -10.08 32.86 -1.30
C LYS A 178 -9.83 33.48 0.07
N ALA A 179 -10.86 34.01 0.73
CA ALA A 179 -10.72 34.72 2.00
C ALA A 179 -10.15 33.83 3.11
N GLY A 180 -10.58 32.57 3.21
CA GLY A 180 -10.11 31.64 4.25
C GLY A 180 -8.94 30.73 3.84
N ARG A 181 -8.38 30.87 2.63
CA ARG A 181 -7.37 29.93 2.11
C ARG A 181 -6.10 29.89 2.96
N ALA A 182 -5.55 31.05 3.30
CA ALA A 182 -4.32 31.13 4.08
C ALA A 182 -4.49 30.51 5.48
N GLU A 183 -5.65 30.72 6.11
CA GLU A 183 -5.97 30.14 7.41
C GLU A 183 -6.10 28.62 7.35
N ARG A 184 -6.79 28.08 6.33
CA ARG A 184 -6.95 26.63 6.15
C ARG A 184 -5.62 25.94 5.82
N ILE A 185 -4.78 26.57 4.99
CA ILE A 185 -3.40 26.10 4.74
C ILE A 185 -2.60 26.05 6.04
N ALA A 186 -2.61 27.14 6.82
CA ALA A 186 -1.88 27.20 8.08
C ALA A 186 -2.42 26.19 9.12
N GLN A 187 -3.74 25.98 9.15
CA GLN A 187 -4.38 24.98 10.01
C GLN A 187 -3.98 23.56 9.62
N ALA A 188 -3.99 23.23 8.32
CA ALA A 188 -3.55 21.92 7.84
C ALA A 188 -2.09 21.66 8.22
N GLY A 189 -1.20 22.65 7.99
CA GLY A 189 0.20 22.56 8.41
C GLY A 189 0.37 22.30 9.92
N ARG A 190 -0.40 23.00 10.77
CA ARG A 190 -0.36 22.77 12.23
C ARG A 190 -0.83 21.38 12.62
N GLN A 191 -1.87 20.84 11.98
CA GLN A 191 -2.37 19.51 12.29
C GLN A 191 -1.37 18.42 11.88
N VAL A 192 -0.74 18.55 10.72
CA VAL A 192 0.32 17.65 10.26
C VAL A 192 1.52 17.69 11.21
N ALA A 193 1.99 18.89 11.57
CA ALA A 193 3.10 19.05 12.49
C ALA A 193 2.81 18.44 13.88
N ALA A 194 1.60 18.64 14.41
CA ALA A 194 1.19 18.07 15.70
C ALA A 194 1.17 16.53 15.67
N PHE A 195 0.64 15.94 14.60
CA PHE A 195 0.62 14.49 14.43
C PHE A 195 2.03 13.91 14.29
N VAL A 196 2.89 14.52 13.46
CA VAL A 196 4.27 14.07 13.26
C VAL A 196 5.10 14.19 14.54
N ALA A 197 4.86 15.20 15.36
CA ALA A 197 5.48 15.32 16.68
C ALA A 197 5.06 14.19 17.63
N ASP A 198 3.76 13.86 17.71
CA ASP A 198 3.28 12.73 18.53
C ASP A 198 3.82 11.39 18.03
N LEU A 199 3.90 11.22 16.71
CA LEU A 199 4.45 10.03 16.08
C LEU A 199 5.95 9.89 16.39
N GLY A 200 6.72 10.98 16.33
CA GLY A 200 8.13 10.99 16.70
C GLY A 200 8.35 10.55 18.17
N ILE A 201 7.52 11.02 19.09
CA ILE A 201 7.55 10.59 20.50
C ILE A 201 7.20 9.10 20.61
N THR A 202 6.18 8.65 19.89
CA THR A 202 5.75 7.24 19.89
C THR A 202 6.85 6.31 19.38
N VAL A 203 7.52 6.67 18.27
CA VAL A 203 8.65 5.91 17.71
C VAL A 203 9.81 5.85 18.70
N ALA A 204 10.22 7.00 19.25
CA ALA A 204 11.32 7.04 20.21
C ALA A 204 11.03 6.22 21.48
N LEU A 205 9.80 6.28 21.99
CA LEU A 205 9.37 5.48 23.14
C LEU A 205 9.42 3.98 22.82
N PHE A 206 8.97 3.59 21.62
CA PHE A 206 9.00 2.21 21.16
C PHE A 206 10.45 1.69 21.05
N GLU A 207 11.31 2.41 20.34
CA GLU A 207 12.72 2.01 20.15
C GLU A 207 13.45 1.87 21.48
N ASN A 208 13.25 2.82 22.39
CA ASN A 208 13.87 2.79 23.73
C ASN A 208 13.36 1.63 24.59
N ALA A 209 12.08 1.27 24.47
CA ALA A 209 11.48 0.22 25.28
C ALA A 209 11.85 -1.18 24.79
N PHE A 210 11.90 -1.38 23.47
CA PHE A 210 12.06 -2.71 22.87
C PHE A 210 13.46 -2.98 22.30
N GLY A 211 14.32 -1.96 22.20
CA GLY A 211 15.66 -2.11 21.61
C GLY A 211 15.63 -2.44 20.11
N VAL A 212 14.49 -2.27 19.45
CA VAL A 212 14.29 -2.52 18.02
C VAL A 212 14.34 -1.17 17.31
N GLY A 213 15.27 -1.00 16.38
CA GLY A 213 15.29 0.18 15.51
C GLY A 213 14.08 0.16 14.58
N CYS A 214 13.34 1.27 14.50
CA CYS A 214 12.29 1.49 13.51
C CYS A 214 12.87 1.96 12.16
N ALA A 215 14.10 1.53 11.83
CA ALA A 215 14.70 1.74 10.53
C ALA A 215 14.25 0.62 9.58
N LEU A 216 13.79 0.99 8.39
CA LEU A 216 13.65 0.01 7.30
C LEU A 216 15.04 -0.56 6.99
N PRO A 217 15.16 -1.87 6.69
CA PRO A 217 16.45 -2.47 6.36
C PRO A 217 17.08 -1.66 5.22
N ALA A 218 18.37 -1.37 5.35
CA ALA A 218 19.12 -0.73 4.28
C ALA A 218 19.06 -1.62 3.03
N PRO A 219 18.94 -1.05 1.83
CA PRO A 219 19.21 -1.83 0.62
C PRO A 219 20.64 -2.38 0.75
N ASP A 220 20.81 -3.68 0.52
CA ASP A 220 22.13 -4.31 0.48
C ASP A 220 22.95 -3.58 -0.58
N THR A 221 23.84 -2.70 -0.11
CA THR A 221 24.85 -2.08 -0.95
C THR A 221 25.94 -3.11 -1.14
N GLY A 222 25.72 -3.98 -2.13
CA GLY A 222 26.67 -5.02 -2.51
C GLY A 222 28.05 -4.42 -2.72
N THR A 223 28.98 -4.68 -1.79
CA THR A 223 30.41 -4.64 -2.06
C THR A 223 31.17 -5.49 -1.05
N GLY A 224 31.65 -6.63 -1.53
CA GLY A 224 32.66 -7.46 -0.90
C GLY A 224 33.05 -8.60 -1.83
N PRO A 225 34.21 -8.55 -2.51
CA PRO A 225 34.63 -9.59 -3.42
C PRO A 225 35.31 -10.76 -2.70
N ASP A 226 35.21 -11.91 -3.36
CA ASP A 226 36.00 -13.14 -3.24
C ASP A 226 35.76 -14.09 -2.05
N GLY A 227 35.22 -15.27 -2.39
CA GLY A 227 35.27 -16.44 -1.53
C GLY A 227 34.46 -17.67 -1.98
N GLY A 228 34.78 -18.28 -3.13
CA GLY A 228 34.65 -19.73 -3.32
C GLY A 228 33.29 -20.29 -3.76
N ALA A 229 33.30 -20.98 -4.91
CA ALA A 229 32.17 -21.61 -5.55
C ALA A 229 31.49 -22.73 -4.72
N ALA A 230 30.16 -22.68 -4.69
CA ALA A 230 29.30 -23.86 -4.73
C ALA A 230 28.16 -23.56 -5.71
N ALA A 231 28.06 -24.35 -6.78
CA ALA A 231 26.91 -24.31 -7.68
C ALA A 231 25.67 -24.74 -6.89
N SER A 232 24.91 -23.77 -6.40
CA SER A 232 23.57 -24.00 -5.87
C SER A 232 22.61 -23.99 -7.04
N SER A 233 21.77 -25.02 -7.14
CA SER A 233 20.63 -25.12 -8.04
C SER A 233 19.57 -24.09 -7.66
N ALA A 234 19.89 -22.80 -7.83
CA ALA A 234 18.95 -21.72 -7.60
C ALA A 234 18.01 -21.63 -8.80
N SER A 235 16.70 -21.55 -8.53
CA SER A 235 15.73 -21.07 -9.50
C SER A 235 16.16 -19.66 -9.94
N PHE A 236 16.12 -19.41 -11.25
CA PHE A 236 16.45 -18.10 -11.79
C PHE A 236 15.35 -17.64 -12.75
N LEU A 237 14.99 -16.37 -12.63
CA LEU A 237 14.05 -15.70 -13.53
C LEU A 237 14.65 -15.68 -14.93
N LEU A 238 13.91 -16.20 -15.91
CA LEU A 238 14.29 -16.21 -17.31
C LEU A 238 13.95 -14.87 -17.97
N ARG A 239 12.73 -14.38 -17.77
CA ARG A 239 12.23 -13.15 -18.39
C ARG A 239 10.96 -12.63 -17.74
N THR A 240 10.70 -11.35 -17.99
CA THR A 240 9.49 -10.62 -17.64
C THR A 240 9.03 -9.83 -18.86
N GLU A 241 7.77 -9.97 -19.27
CA GLU A 241 7.27 -9.36 -20.52
C GLU A 241 5.78 -8.99 -20.47
N ASP A 242 5.36 -8.11 -21.37
CA ASP A 242 3.95 -7.89 -21.68
C ASP A 242 3.48 -9.09 -22.54
N PRO A 243 2.50 -9.89 -22.07
CA PRO A 243 2.07 -11.07 -22.80
C PRO A 243 1.22 -10.74 -24.04
N TRP A 244 0.80 -9.49 -24.24
CA TRP A 244 -0.04 -9.12 -25.38
C TRP A 244 0.77 -8.93 -26.67
N PRO A 245 0.23 -9.37 -27.83
CA PRO A 245 0.86 -9.12 -29.13
C PRO A 245 1.03 -7.61 -29.40
N PRO A 246 2.14 -7.18 -30.04
CA PRO A 246 2.36 -5.77 -30.38
C PRO A 246 1.18 -5.17 -31.16
N GLY A 247 0.59 -4.09 -30.63
CA GLY A 247 -0.54 -3.39 -31.26
C GLY A 247 -1.93 -3.86 -30.83
N ALA A 248 -2.05 -4.86 -29.97
CA ALA A 248 -3.26 -5.07 -29.19
C ALA A 248 -3.48 -3.84 -28.27
N GLN A 249 -4.70 -3.30 -28.19
CA GLN A 249 -4.99 -2.28 -27.17
C GLN A 249 -4.76 -2.93 -25.80
N ALA A 250 -3.68 -2.56 -25.11
CA ALA A 250 -3.43 -2.90 -23.72
C ALA A 250 -4.60 -2.33 -22.90
N ARG A 251 -5.62 -3.16 -22.67
CA ARG A 251 -6.77 -2.83 -21.81
C ARG A 251 -6.60 -3.40 -20.41
N LEU A 252 -5.55 -4.17 -20.18
CA LEU A 252 -5.24 -4.88 -18.94
C LEU A 252 -3.77 -4.61 -18.57
N ASP A 253 -3.52 -4.27 -17.32
CA ASP A 253 -2.18 -4.15 -16.75
C ASP A 253 -1.67 -5.55 -16.36
N LEU A 254 -1.41 -6.40 -17.35
CA LEU A 254 -0.97 -7.80 -17.17
C LEU A 254 0.52 -7.96 -17.50
N GLN A 255 1.25 -8.72 -16.68
CA GLN A 255 2.66 -9.05 -16.85
C GLN A 255 2.87 -10.57 -16.78
N LEU A 256 3.65 -11.13 -17.70
CA LEU A 256 4.10 -12.52 -17.65
C LEU A 256 5.52 -12.58 -17.05
N ARG A 257 5.70 -13.42 -16.03
CA ARG A 257 6.99 -13.71 -15.41
C ARG A 257 7.29 -15.20 -15.54
N VAL A 258 8.52 -15.55 -15.91
CA VAL A 258 8.89 -16.94 -16.22
C VAL A 258 10.17 -17.31 -15.49
N TRP A 259 10.15 -18.44 -14.76
CA TRP A 259 11.31 -18.98 -14.05
C TRP A 259 11.66 -20.37 -14.57
N ARG A 260 12.96 -20.66 -14.64
CA ARG A 260 13.44 -22.04 -14.79
C ARG A 260 13.79 -22.58 -13.41
N VAL A 261 13.08 -23.63 -13.00
CA VAL A 261 13.23 -24.24 -11.68
C VAL A 261 13.92 -25.61 -11.74
N ALA A 262 13.92 -26.24 -12.92
CA ALA A 262 14.74 -27.42 -13.24
C ALA A 262 15.10 -27.43 -14.74
N SER A 263 15.93 -28.39 -15.17
CA SER A 263 16.34 -28.54 -16.58
C SER A 263 15.16 -28.76 -17.53
N ASP A 264 14.08 -29.34 -17.05
CA ASP A 264 12.87 -29.77 -17.76
C ASP A 264 11.59 -29.18 -17.15
N ARG A 265 11.71 -28.13 -16.31
CA ARG A 265 10.56 -27.54 -15.60
C ARG A 265 10.62 -26.02 -15.55
N VAL A 266 9.52 -25.41 -15.97
CA VAL A 266 9.30 -23.97 -16.06
C VAL A 266 8.09 -23.59 -15.22
N VAL A 267 8.18 -22.46 -14.52
CA VAL A 267 7.05 -21.83 -13.83
C VAL A 267 6.71 -20.53 -14.56
N ALA A 268 5.42 -20.31 -14.84
CA ALA A 268 4.92 -19.09 -15.45
C ALA A 268 3.84 -18.45 -14.57
N MET A 269 3.99 -17.16 -14.28
CA MET A 269 3.05 -16.36 -13.49
C MET A 269 2.49 -15.23 -14.35
N PHE A 270 1.16 -15.14 -14.40
CA PHE A 270 0.43 -14.02 -14.99
C PHE A 270 -0.02 -13.09 -13.87
N ALA A 271 0.58 -11.90 -13.79
CA ALA A 271 0.36 -10.95 -12.71
C ALA A 271 -0.36 -9.70 -13.24
N GLY A 272 -1.53 -9.35 -12.72
CA GLY A 272 -2.22 -8.13 -13.15
C GLY A 272 -3.49 -7.75 -12.39
N ASP A 273 -3.99 -6.55 -12.70
CA ASP A 273 -5.20 -5.95 -12.14
C ASP A 273 -6.42 -6.24 -13.05
N ASP A 274 -6.92 -7.49 -13.05
CA ASP A 274 -8.13 -7.85 -13.81
C ASP A 274 -9.23 -8.47 -12.93
N LEU A 275 -10.26 -7.66 -12.69
CA LEU A 275 -11.50 -8.00 -11.98
C LEU A 275 -12.64 -8.38 -12.93
N ALA A 276 -12.39 -8.51 -14.24
CA ALA A 276 -13.44 -8.84 -15.20
C ALA A 276 -13.82 -10.32 -15.14
N ASP A 277 -15.13 -10.59 -15.20
CA ASP A 277 -15.69 -11.95 -15.18
C ASP A 277 -15.22 -12.82 -16.36
N ASP A 278 -14.69 -12.22 -17.45
CA ASP A 278 -14.21 -12.91 -18.65
C ASP A 278 -12.68 -13.05 -18.74
N ARG A 279 -11.95 -12.86 -17.63
CA ARG A 279 -10.47 -12.89 -17.61
C ARG A 279 -9.86 -14.21 -18.07
N LEU A 280 -10.42 -15.35 -17.64
CA LEU A 280 -9.88 -16.68 -17.96
C LEU A 280 -10.03 -17.00 -19.45
N ASP A 281 -11.12 -16.58 -20.09
CA ASP A 281 -11.33 -16.73 -21.54
C ASP A 281 -10.28 -15.96 -22.35
N ARG A 282 -9.79 -14.84 -21.81
CA ARG A 282 -8.76 -14.00 -22.44
C ARG A 282 -7.34 -14.51 -22.20
N LEU A 283 -7.06 -15.13 -21.05
CA LEU A 283 -5.76 -15.74 -20.75
C LEU A 283 -5.54 -17.05 -21.52
N ALA A 284 -6.61 -17.81 -21.81
CA ALA A 284 -6.52 -19.09 -22.49
C ALA A 284 -5.71 -19.08 -23.81
N PRO A 285 -5.90 -18.13 -24.75
CA PRO A 285 -5.08 -18.07 -25.96
C PRO A 285 -3.60 -17.72 -25.69
N LEU A 286 -3.31 -16.91 -24.66
CA LEU A 286 -1.93 -16.54 -24.30
C LEU A 286 -1.18 -17.74 -23.70
N ILE A 287 -1.85 -18.48 -22.81
CA ILE A 287 -1.28 -19.68 -22.19
C ILE A 287 -1.00 -20.76 -23.23
N ARG A 288 -1.88 -20.95 -24.22
CA ARG A 288 -1.61 -21.88 -25.33
C ARG A 288 -0.36 -21.46 -26.12
N GLY A 289 -0.24 -20.18 -26.48
CA GLY A 289 0.96 -19.68 -27.17
C GLY A 289 2.24 -19.87 -26.36
N PHE A 290 2.17 -19.67 -25.03
CA PHE A 290 3.30 -19.89 -24.13
C PHE A 290 3.71 -21.37 -24.04
N ILE A 291 2.75 -22.29 -23.97
CA ILE A 291 3.02 -23.74 -23.93
C ILE A 291 3.77 -24.18 -25.20
N ASP A 292 3.42 -23.63 -26.36
CA ASP A 292 4.08 -23.94 -27.63
C ASP A 292 5.57 -23.51 -27.66
N GLU A 293 5.99 -22.55 -26.82
CA GLU A 293 7.39 -22.12 -26.71
C GLU A 293 8.28 -23.12 -25.95
N TYR A 294 7.67 -23.96 -25.11
CA TYR A 294 8.38 -24.91 -24.23
C TYR A 294 7.83 -26.34 -24.40
N PRO A 295 7.91 -26.92 -25.61
CA PRO A 295 7.26 -28.19 -25.93
C PRO A 295 7.83 -29.40 -25.19
N ASP A 296 9.07 -29.29 -24.70
CA ASP A 296 9.79 -30.36 -24.01
C ASP A 296 9.84 -30.17 -22.47
N ASP A 297 9.31 -29.06 -21.94
CA ASP A 297 9.33 -28.76 -20.50
C ASP A 297 7.96 -29.04 -19.84
N THR A 298 8.00 -29.41 -18.56
CA THR A 298 6.82 -29.36 -17.70
C THR A 298 6.55 -27.92 -17.26
N ILE A 299 5.34 -27.44 -17.46
CA ILE A 299 4.96 -26.04 -17.18
C ILE A 299 3.97 -25.99 -16.01
N ASP A 300 4.33 -25.24 -14.96
CA ASP A 300 3.39 -24.87 -13.90
C ASP A 300 2.88 -23.45 -14.13
N LEU A 301 1.56 -23.31 -14.24
CA LEU A 301 0.88 -22.06 -14.53
C LEU A 301 0.25 -21.48 -13.27
N PHE A 302 0.50 -20.21 -13.02
CA PHE A 302 -0.05 -19.48 -11.89
C PHE A 302 -0.60 -18.12 -12.33
N TYR A 303 -1.56 -17.65 -11.57
CA TYR A 303 -2.11 -16.30 -11.65
C TYR A 303 -1.85 -15.57 -10.33
N GLU A 304 -1.51 -14.30 -10.43
CA GLU A 304 -1.40 -13.36 -9.31
C GLU A 304 -2.32 -12.17 -9.61
N GLU A 305 -3.37 -12.00 -8.81
CA GLU A 305 -4.15 -10.77 -8.86
C GLU A 305 -3.42 -9.65 -8.09
N VAL A 306 -3.06 -8.58 -8.80
CA VAL A 306 -2.16 -7.53 -8.30
C VAL A 306 -2.93 -6.33 -7.73
N LEU A 307 -4.15 -6.50 -7.22
CA LEU A 307 -4.92 -5.36 -6.66
C LEU A 307 -4.25 -4.67 -5.46
N ASN A 308 -3.17 -5.28 -4.95
CA ASN A 308 -2.33 -4.81 -3.88
C ASN A 308 -1.03 -5.65 -3.87
N PRO A 309 0.17 -5.10 -4.12
CA PRO A 309 1.43 -5.86 -4.13
C PRO A 309 1.84 -6.43 -2.74
N PHE A 310 0.97 -6.28 -1.73
CA PHE A 310 1.23 -6.63 -0.34
C PHE A 310 0.07 -7.33 0.40
N SER A 311 -1.05 -7.66 -0.29
CA SER A 311 -1.72 -8.90 0.15
C SER A 311 -0.80 -10.05 -0.25
N LEU A 312 -0.89 -11.21 0.41
CA LEU A 312 -0.60 -12.42 -0.37
C LEU A 312 -1.52 -12.24 -1.57
N GLY A 313 -1.00 -11.94 -2.76
CA GLY A 313 -1.83 -11.75 -3.95
C GLY A 313 -2.87 -12.86 -3.98
N TYR A 314 -4.03 -12.63 -4.57
CA TYR A 314 -4.85 -13.80 -4.87
C TYR A 314 -4.02 -14.64 -5.85
N TYR A 315 -3.38 -15.68 -5.32
CA TYR A 315 -2.58 -16.60 -6.08
C TYR A 315 -3.46 -17.78 -6.39
N ALA A 316 -3.52 -18.12 -7.65
CA ALA A 316 -4.21 -19.30 -8.09
C ALA A 316 -3.32 -20.12 -8.98
N ARG A 317 -3.46 -21.44 -8.88
CA ARG A 317 -2.99 -22.34 -9.91
C ARG A 317 -3.96 -22.28 -11.08
N LEU A 318 -3.41 -22.14 -12.27
CA LEU A 318 -4.16 -22.26 -13.50
C LEU A 318 -3.97 -23.67 -14.07
N ALA A 319 -5.07 -24.25 -14.55
CA ALA A 319 -5.04 -25.49 -15.30
C ALA A 319 -5.81 -25.32 -16.60
N LEU A 320 -5.17 -25.69 -17.71
CA LEU A 320 -5.81 -25.75 -19.02
C LEU A 320 -6.49 -27.12 -19.16
N THR A 321 -7.78 -27.12 -19.46
CA THR A 321 -8.55 -28.35 -19.71
C THR A 321 -8.35 -28.83 -21.15
N ASP A 322 -8.77 -30.06 -21.45
CA ASP A 322 -8.68 -30.65 -22.80
C ASP A 322 -9.50 -29.87 -23.85
N ASP A 323 -10.60 -29.24 -23.43
CA ASP A 323 -11.41 -28.34 -24.25
C ASP A 323 -10.77 -26.94 -24.40
N GLY A 324 -9.61 -26.75 -23.78
CA GLY A 324 -8.78 -25.56 -23.76
C GLY A 324 -9.43 -24.35 -23.07
N GLN A 325 -10.26 -24.64 -22.08
CA GLN A 325 -10.72 -23.68 -21.10
C GLN A 325 -9.72 -23.59 -19.95
N LEU A 326 -9.61 -22.44 -19.30
CA LEU A 326 -8.81 -22.30 -18.10
C LEU A 326 -9.68 -22.45 -16.86
N THR A 327 -9.23 -23.28 -15.93
CA THR A 327 -9.76 -23.35 -14.57
C THR A 327 -8.76 -22.77 -13.59
N GLU A 328 -9.30 -22.12 -12.58
CA GLU A 328 -8.55 -21.43 -11.54
C GLU A 328 -8.78 -22.13 -10.20
N THR A 329 -7.71 -22.36 -9.44
CA THR A 329 -7.78 -22.92 -8.09
C THR A 329 -6.92 -22.09 -7.17
N GLU A 330 -7.56 -21.40 -6.22
CA GLU A 330 -6.88 -20.61 -5.21
C GLU A 330 -5.83 -21.43 -4.45
N LEU A 331 -4.64 -20.87 -4.26
CA LEU A 331 -3.58 -21.49 -3.47
C LEU A 331 -3.85 -21.26 -1.98
N ASP A 332 -3.89 -22.35 -1.22
CA ASP A 332 -3.92 -22.29 0.23
C ASP A 332 -2.54 -21.93 0.82
N GLY A 333 -2.51 -21.63 2.13
CA GLY A 333 -1.28 -21.21 2.82
C GLY A 333 -0.07 -22.15 2.62
N PRO A 334 -0.23 -23.48 2.72
CA PRO A 334 0.84 -24.44 2.42
C PRO A 334 1.29 -24.43 0.95
N ALA A 335 0.36 -24.40 -0.01
CA ALA A 335 0.71 -24.37 -1.43
C ALA A 335 1.44 -23.08 -1.81
N LEU A 336 1.03 -21.95 -1.25
CA LEU A 336 1.72 -20.66 -1.45
C LEU A 336 3.11 -20.63 -0.80
N THR A 337 3.26 -21.25 0.37
CA THR A 337 4.58 -21.41 1.02
C THR A 337 5.52 -22.22 0.14
N THR A 338 5.02 -23.31 -0.44
CA THR A 338 5.80 -24.17 -1.37
C THR A 338 6.22 -23.41 -2.64
N LEU A 339 5.34 -22.57 -3.19
CA LEU A 339 5.64 -21.72 -4.34
C LEU A 339 6.76 -20.73 -4.01
N ARG A 340 6.69 -20.09 -2.84
CA ARG A 340 7.72 -19.15 -2.33
C ARG A 340 9.06 -19.84 -2.10
N GLU A 341 9.07 -21.04 -1.54
CA GLU A 341 10.29 -21.83 -1.38
C GLU A 341 10.89 -22.22 -2.75
N THR A 342 10.05 -22.49 -3.75
CA THR A 342 10.49 -22.89 -5.09
C THR A 342 11.10 -21.73 -5.89
N LEU A 343 10.48 -20.56 -5.85
CA LEU A 343 10.91 -19.39 -6.61
C LEU A 343 11.89 -18.48 -5.85
N GLY A 344 11.97 -18.66 -4.53
CA GLY A 344 12.86 -17.90 -3.66
C GLY A 344 12.60 -16.39 -3.72
N PRO A 345 13.62 -15.56 -3.44
CA PRO A 345 13.51 -14.09 -3.45
C PRO A 345 13.03 -13.51 -4.79
N SER A 346 13.26 -14.22 -5.89
CA SER A 346 12.91 -13.76 -7.24
C SER A 346 11.40 -13.65 -7.50
N LEU A 347 10.55 -14.27 -6.65
CA LEU A 347 9.11 -14.03 -6.69
C LEU A 347 8.74 -12.62 -6.20
N ASP A 348 9.46 -12.12 -5.19
CA ASP A 348 9.22 -10.82 -4.57
C ASP A 348 10.03 -9.69 -5.25
N GLU A 349 11.19 -10.01 -5.84
CA GLU A 349 12.11 -9.05 -6.49
C GLU A 349 11.67 -8.63 -7.90
N THR A 350 10.66 -9.26 -8.48
CA THR A 350 10.28 -9.09 -9.90
C THR A 350 9.02 -8.27 -10.12
N GLY A 351 8.73 -7.38 -9.16
CA GLY A 351 7.80 -6.25 -9.34
C GLY A 351 8.09 -5.50 -10.64
N ARG A 352 7.05 -4.96 -11.26
CA ARG A 352 7.03 -4.47 -12.64
C ARG A 352 8.03 -3.33 -12.88
N GLU A 353 8.66 -3.21 -14.05
CA GLU A 353 9.33 -1.93 -14.39
C GLU A 353 8.25 -0.83 -14.53
N GLY A 354 8.26 0.13 -13.60
CA GLY A 354 7.13 1.03 -13.30
C GLY A 354 6.50 0.83 -11.92
N ASP A 355 6.90 -0.22 -11.17
CA ASP A 355 6.75 -0.38 -9.71
C ASP A 355 7.73 0.51 -8.92
N ASP A 356 8.42 1.45 -9.56
CA ASP A 356 9.21 2.50 -8.90
C ASP A 356 8.35 3.46 -8.03
N ARG A 357 7.04 3.20 -7.91
CA ARG A 357 6.20 3.85 -6.90
C ARG A 357 6.47 3.35 -5.48
N LEU A 358 7.23 2.25 -5.30
CA LEU A 358 7.44 1.64 -3.98
C LEU A 358 8.90 1.54 -3.50
N TYR A 359 9.90 1.83 -4.33
CA TYR A 359 11.28 2.01 -3.87
C TYR A 359 11.96 3.16 -4.60
N GLY A 360 11.84 4.36 -4.02
CA GLY A 360 12.58 5.51 -4.52
C GLY A 360 14.08 5.41 -4.21
N GLY A 361 14.90 5.37 -5.26
CA GLY A 361 16.17 6.09 -5.35
C GLY A 361 17.23 5.42 -6.24
N PRO A 362 18.18 6.17 -6.82
CA PRO A 362 18.27 7.63 -7.00
C PRO A 362 17.54 8.18 -8.25
#